data_AF-A0AAV2HHX0-F1
#
_entry.id   AF-A0AAV2HHX0-F1
#
_cell.length_a   1.000
_cell.length_b   1.000
_cell.length_c   1.000
_cell.angle_alpha   90.00
_cell.angle_beta   90.00
_cell.angle_gamma   90.00
#
_symmetry.space_group_name_H-M   'P 1'
#
loop_
_entity.id
_entity.type
_entity.pdbx_description
1 polymer ?
#
loop_
_entity_poly.entity_id
_entity_poly.type
_entity_poly.pdbx_seq_one_letter_code
_entity_poly.pdbx_strand_id
1 'polypeptide(L)'
;MDGCLGHRGFRLPRPEVYTPVELAVIDDQIKIEALKKNATEKYGEIPLDIVYIYRSKPTLGVAIEGGANTRQPLPKVITVQPGGSAYESGGLRVGHVILEVNGQPAVGLSHMDVARLIAEAFKNKSNDRMELLVTEWSDTLLDTIKVDIGLLKV
;
A
#
# COMPACT_ATOMS: atom_id res chain seq x y z
N MET A 1 -64.54 4.52 -8.61
CA MET A 1 -64.63 3.26 -7.85
C MET A 1 -63.64 2.28 -8.47
N ASP A 2 -62.37 2.64 -8.56
CA ASP A 2 -61.35 2.81 -7.51
C ASP A 2 -60.70 1.46 -7.21
N GLY A 3 -59.39 1.37 -7.41
CA GLY A 3 -58.66 0.15 -7.09
C GLY A 3 -57.21 0.17 -7.55
N CYS A 4 -56.46 1.20 -7.13
CA CYS A 4 -55.02 1.34 -7.35
C CYS A 4 -54.25 0.04 -7.02
N LEU A 5 -53.63 -0.59 -8.02
CA LEU A 5 -52.57 -1.56 -7.79
C LEU A 5 -51.30 -0.78 -7.46
N GLY A 6 -51.11 -0.52 -6.16
CA GLY A 6 -49.94 0.15 -5.63
C GLY A 6 -48.67 -0.62 -5.99
N HIS A 7 -47.80 0.02 -6.77
CA HIS A 7 -46.40 -0.37 -6.91
C HIS A 7 -45.79 -0.45 -5.50
N ARG A 8 -45.54 -1.67 -5.03
CA ARG A 8 -44.70 -1.90 -3.86
C ARG A 8 -43.28 -1.52 -4.23
N GLY A 9 -42.97 -0.24 -4.11
CA GLY A 9 -41.61 0.26 -4.18
C GLY A 9 -40.76 -0.51 -3.21
N PHE A 10 -39.67 -1.09 -3.71
CA PHE A 10 -38.61 -1.67 -2.89
C PHE A 10 -38.11 -0.55 -1.97
N ARG A 11 -38.54 -0.58 -0.71
CA ARG A 11 -38.15 0.43 0.27
C ARG A 11 -36.75 0.03 0.74
N LEU A 12 -35.73 0.62 0.14
CA LEU A 12 -34.39 0.59 0.74
C LEU A 12 -34.53 1.16 2.17
N PRO A 13 -34.02 0.47 3.19
CA PRO A 13 -34.04 1.00 4.56
C PRO A 13 -33.30 2.35 4.61
N ARG A 14 -33.81 3.30 5.39
CA ARG A 14 -33.23 4.64 5.53
C ARG A 14 -31.83 4.57 6.20
N PRO A 15 -30.88 5.42 5.77
CA PRO A 15 -29.45 5.30 6.09
C PRO A 15 -29.06 5.88 7.47
N GLU A 16 -29.84 5.65 8.52
CA GLU A 16 -29.73 6.49 9.74
C GLU A 16 -28.87 5.92 10.88
N VAL A 17 -28.34 4.69 10.82
CA VAL A 17 -27.32 4.26 11.79
C VAL A 17 -26.35 3.25 11.16
N TYR A 18 -25.20 3.74 10.67
CA TYR A 18 -24.06 2.87 10.40
C TYR A 18 -23.46 2.42 11.75
N THR A 19 -23.17 1.13 11.87
CA THR A 19 -22.48 0.57 13.03
C THR A 19 -21.06 1.16 13.15
N PRO A 20 -20.43 1.14 14.35
CA PRO A 20 -19.04 1.57 14.50
C PRO A 20 -18.07 0.83 13.56
N VAL A 21 -18.36 -0.43 13.25
CA VAL A 21 -17.58 -1.24 12.30
C VAL A 21 -17.75 -0.72 10.88
N GLU A 22 -18.98 -0.45 10.44
CA GLU A 22 -19.26 0.13 9.12
C GLU A 22 -18.64 1.52 8.97
N LEU A 23 -18.71 2.36 10.00
CA LEU A 23 -18.06 3.67 10.02
C LEU A 23 -16.54 3.56 9.89
N ALA A 24 -15.90 2.62 10.59
CA ALA A 24 -14.45 2.39 10.50
C ALA A 24 -14.04 1.89 9.11
N VAL A 25 -14.85 1.05 8.47
CA VAL A 25 -14.61 0.59 7.09
C VAL A 25 -14.72 1.75 6.10
N ILE A 26 -15.71 2.63 6.25
CA ILE A 26 -15.87 3.81 5.41
C ILE A 26 -14.69 4.77 5.59
N ASP A 27 -14.24 5.00 6.82
CA ASP A 27 -13.09 5.86 7.12
C ASP A 27 -11.78 5.31 6.50
N ASP A 28 -11.52 4.00 6.62
CA ASP A 28 -10.38 3.35 5.98
C ASP A 28 -10.44 3.45 4.45
N GLN A 29 -11.63 3.33 3.83
CA GLN A 29 -11.80 3.52 2.38
C GLN A 29 -11.49 4.96 1.95
N ILE A 30 -12.03 5.97 2.64
CA ILE A 30 -11.77 7.38 2.33
C ILE A 30 -10.27 7.68 2.47
N LYS A 31 -9.63 7.14 3.50
CA LYS A 31 -8.20 7.29 3.73
C LYS A 31 -7.37 6.65 2.61
N ILE A 32 -7.71 5.44 2.18
CA ILE A 32 -7.04 4.73 1.09
C ILE A 32 -7.15 5.54 -0.21
N GLU A 33 -8.33 6.07 -0.53
CA GLU A 33 -8.52 6.91 -1.73
C GLU A 33 -7.69 8.19 -1.68
N ALA A 34 -7.63 8.86 -0.52
CA ALA A 34 -6.80 10.05 -0.35
C ALA A 34 -5.30 9.73 -0.49
N LEU A 35 -4.84 8.63 0.10
CA LEU A 35 -3.45 8.17 -0.02
C LEU A 35 -3.09 7.83 -1.46
N LYS A 36 -3.97 7.13 -2.17
CA LYS A 36 -3.78 6.81 -3.59
C LYS A 36 -3.73 8.07 -4.44
N LYS A 37 -4.62 9.04 -4.23
CA LYS A 37 -4.59 10.32 -4.94
C LYS A 37 -3.26 11.05 -4.76
N ASN A 38 -2.80 11.19 -3.52
CA ASN A 38 -1.52 11.84 -3.22
C ASN A 38 -0.34 11.07 -3.85
N ALA A 39 -0.40 9.74 -3.83
CA ALA A 39 0.61 8.90 -4.46
C ALA A 39 0.62 9.05 -5.98
N THR A 40 -0.54 9.14 -6.65
CA THR A 40 -0.64 9.41 -8.09
C THR A 40 -0.05 10.78 -8.45
N GLU A 41 -0.31 11.80 -7.65
CA GLU A 41 0.28 13.14 -7.85
C GLU A 41 1.82 13.12 -7.71
N LYS A 42 2.35 12.24 -6.85
CA LYS A 42 3.78 12.15 -6.54
C LYS A 42 4.57 11.20 -7.45
N TYR A 43 3.97 10.08 -7.84
CA TYR A 43 4.63 8.98 -8.56
C TYR A 43 4.06 8.77 -9.97
N GLY A 44 3.10 9.60 -10.38
CA GLY A 44 2.44 9.53 -11.68
C GLY A 44 1.30 8.51 -11.75
N GLU A 45 0.69 8.40 -12.92
CA GLU A 45 -0.36 7.43 -13.23
C GLU A 45 0.22 6.03 -13.43
N ILE A 46 0.71 5.43 -12.34
CA ILE A 46 1.18 4.05 -12.27
C ILE A 46 0.22 3.20 -11.42
N PRO A 47 0.18 1.87 -11.59
CA PRO A 47 -0.59 1.00 -10.73
C PRO A 47 -0.10 1.10 -9.28
N LEU A 48 -0.94 1.57 -8.36
CA LEU A 48 -0.58 1.79 -6.95
C LEU A 48 -1.47 0.95 -6.04
N ASP A 49 -0.82 0.23 -5.13
CA ASP A 49 -1.48 -0.56 -4.09
C ASP A 49 -0.96 -0.18 -2.71
N ILE A 50 -1.88 -0.12 -1.76
CA ILE A 50 -1.57 0.05 -0.34
C ILE A 50 -1.67 -1.32 0.31
N VAL A 51 -0.55 -1.78 0.87
CA VAL A 51 -0.45 -3.07 1.53
C VAL A 51 -0.29 -2.87 3.02
N TYR A 52 -1.25 -3.37 3.79
CA TYR A 52 -1.18 -3.45 5.24
C TYR A 52 -0.55 -4.77 5.66
N ILE A 53 0.48 -4.70 6.51
CA ILE A 53 1.11 -5.86 7.12
C ILE A 53 0.86 -5.83 8.62
N TYR A 54 0.05 -6.76 9.10
CA TYR A 54 -0.24 -6.94 10.52
C TYR A 54 0.92 -7.69 11.18
N ARG A 55 1.34 -7.25 12.37
CA ARG A 55 2.45 -7.85 13.14
C ARG A 55 2.02 -9.14 13.84
N SER A 56 1.56 -10.13 13.07
CA SER A 56 1.02 -11.40 13.56
C SER A 56 2.09 -12.45 13.88
N LYS A 57 3.33 -12.25 13.40
CA LYS A 57 4.46 -13.17 13.61
C LYS A 57 5.67 -12.41 14.18
N PRO A 58 6.64 -13.10 14.81
CA PRO A 58 7.86 -12.46 15.33
C PRO A 58 8.74 -11.80 14.26
N THR A 59 8.62 -12.23 13.01
CA THR A 59 9.38 -11.73 11.87
C THR A 59 8.47 -11.12 10.81
N LEU A 60 9.02 -10.19 10.02
CA LEU A 60 8.35 -9.67 8.83
C LEU A 60 8.31 -10.73 7.72
N GLY A 61 9.43 -11.44 7.49
CA GLY A 61 9.54 -12.50 6.49
C GLY A 61 9.61 -11.99 5.05
N VAL A 62 10.36 -10.92 4.78
CA VAL A 62 10.52 -10.34 3.45
C VAL A 62 12.00 -10.20 3.11
N ALA A 63 12.37 -10.55 1.90
CA ALA A 63 13.65 -10.21 1.31
C ALA A 63 13.45 -9.21 0.17
N ILE A 64 14.31 -8.19 0.13
CA ILE A 64 14.32 -7.17 -0.91
C ILE A 64 15.66 -7.19 -1.65
N GLU A 65 15.64 -6.77 -2.90
CA GLU A 65 16.82 -6.33 -3.64
C GLU A 65 16.69 -4.85 -3.99
N GLY A 66 17.78 -4.27 -4.49
CA GLY A 66 17.73 -2.92 -5.03
C GLY A 66 17.88 -1.81 -4.00
N GLY A 67 17.87 -0.58 -4.51
CA GLY A 67 18.21 0.65 -3.81
C GLY A 67 19.05 1.54 -4.71
N ALA A 68 19.05 2.85 -4.43
CA ALA A 68 19.61 3.88 -5.32
C ALA A 68 21.09 3.70 -5.66
N ASN A 69 21.84 2.98 -4.81
CA ASN A 69 23.26 2.68 -4.99
C ASN A 69 23.52 1.30 -5.63
N THR A 70 22.54 0.71 -6.30
CA THR A 70 22.64 -0.62 -6.92
C THR A 70 22.17 -0.60 -8.38
N ARG A 71 22.37 -1.70 -9.12
CA ARG A 71 21.88 -1.84 -10.51
C ARG A 71 20.35 -1.81 -10.62
N GLN A 72 19.66 -2.16 -9.54
CA GLN A 72 18.22 -2.15 -9.41
C GLN A 72 17.87 -0.94 -8.53
N PRO A 73 17.67 0.26 -9.10
CA PRO A 73 17.62 1.51 -8.33
C PRO A 73 16.44 1.57 -7.34
N LEU A 74 15.38 0.79 -7.59
CA LEU A 74 14.19 0.75 -6.75
C LEU A 74 14.15 -0.50 -5.89
N PRO A 75 13.70 -0.40 -4.61
CA PRO A 75 13.61 -1.54 -3.72
C PRO A 75 12.50 -2.49 -4.17
N LYS A 76 12.86 -3.74 -4.48
CA LYS A 76 11.93 -4.74 -5.03
C LYS A 76 11.89 -5.98 -4.15
N VAL A 77 10.69 -6.47 -3.88
CA VAL A 77 10.47 -7.70 -3.10
C VAL A 77 10.86 -8.90 -3.95
N ILE A 78 11.79 -9.71 -3.45
CA ILE A 78 12.25 -10.94 -4.12
C ILE A 78 11.78 -12.20 -3.41
N THR A 79 11.36 -12.09 -2.15
CA THR A 79 10.83 -13.24 -1.40
C THR A 79 9.85 -12.76 -0.33
N VAL A 80 8.75 -13.50 -0.20
CA VAL A 80 7.82 -13.43 0.93
C VAL A 80 7.82 -14.81 1.58
N GLN A 81 8.30 -14.89 2.82
CA GLN A 81 8.59 -16.14 3.52
C GLN A 81 7.35 -16.65 4.25
N PRO A 82 6.94 -17.93 4.02
CA PRO A 82 5.91 -18.57 4.83
C PRO A 82 6.23 -18.48 6.33
N GLY A 83 5.21 -18.20 7.14
CA GLY A 83 5.35 -18.02 8.58
C GLY A 83 5.85 -16.63 9.03
N GLY A 84 6.11 -15.71 8.10
CA GLY A 84 6.34 -14.29 8.37
C GLY A 84 5.05 -13.46 8.33
N SER A 85 5.07 -12.29 8.97
CA SER A 85 3.91 -11.38 9.05
C SER A 85 3.42 -10.91 7.66
N ALA A 86 4.34 -10.70 6.72
CA ALA A 86 4.00 -10.28 5.36
C ALA A 86 3.24 -11.39 4.60
N TYR A 87 3.62 -12.65 4.78
CA TYR A 87 2.95 -13.79 4.16
C TYR A 87 1.52 -13.96 4.70
N GLU A 88 1.36 -13.89 6.03
CA GLU A 88 0.06 -14.04 6.70
C GLU A 88 -0.91 -12.90 6.37
N SER A 89 -0.39 -11.69 6.13
CA SER A 89 -1.22 -10.55 5.72
C SER A 89 -1.69 -10.65 4.26
N GLY A 90 -1.02 -11.47 3.43
CA GLY A 90 -1.45 -11.82 2.07
C GLY A 90 -1.37 -10.71 1.00
N GLY A 91 -1.20 -9.45 1.38
CA GLY A 91 -1.19 -8.33 0.43
C GLY A 91 0.14 -8.12 -0.33
N LEU A 92 1.27 -8.52 0.25
CA LEU A 92 2.59 -8.32 -0.36
C LEU A 92 2.99 -9.50 -1.24
N ARG A 93 3.47 -9.24 -2.47
CA ARG A 93 3.87 -10.26 -3.43
C ARG A 93 5.31 -10.06 -3.92
N VAL A 94 5.93 -11.14 -4.38
CA VAL A 94 7.21 -11.08 -5.10
C VAL A 94 7.03 -10.25 -6.37
N GLY A 95 8.00 -9.38 -6.66
CA GLY A 95 7.96 -8.43 -7.77
C GLY A 95 7.40 -7.06 -7.42
N HIS A 96 6.70 -6.90 -6.28
CA HIS A 96 6.29 -5.57 -5.81
C HIS A 96 7.51 -4.68 -5.57
N VAL A 97 7.39 -3.43 -6.00
CA VAL A 97 8.35 -2.37 -5.75
C VAL A 97 7.83 -1.52 -4.61
N ILE A 98 8.66 -1.27 -3.59
CA ILE A 98 8.29 -0.50 -2.41
C ILE A 98 8.61 0.97 -2.67
N LEU A 99 7.58 1.81 -2.70
CA LEU A 99 7.70 3.25 -2.89
C LEU A 99 7.79 3.99 -1.56
N GLU A 100 6.96 3.59 -0.59
CA GLU A 100 6.92 4.18 0.75
C GLU A 100 6.69 3.15 1.84
N VAL A 101 7.17 3.45 3.04
CA VAL A 101 6.97 2.69 4.28
C VAL A 101 6.39 3.63 5.33
N ASN A 102 5.14 3.40 5.75
CA ASN A 102 4.39 4.28 6.65
C ASN A 102 4.44 5.77 6.21
N GLY A 103 4.27 6.02 4.91
CA GLY A 103 4.35 7.37 4.32
C GLY A 103 5.77 7.95 4.16
N GLN A 104 6.82 7.23 4.59
CA GLN A 104 8.19 7.66 4.37
C GLN A 104 8.72 7.11 3.03
N PRO A 105 9.30 7.96 2.15
CA PRO A 105 9.77 7.52 0.85
C PRO A 105 10.95 6.55 0.98
N ALA A 106 10.84 5.41 0.32
CA ALA A 106 11.92 4.43 0.16
C ALA A 106 12.73 4.68 -1.13
N VAL A 107 12.12 5.35 -2.12
CA VAL A 107 12.76 5.74 -3.37
C VAL A 107 13.89 6.74 -3.08
N GLY A 108 15.08 6.50 -3.65
CA GLY A 108 16.26 7.34 -3.47
C GLY A 108 17.17 6.91 -2.31
N LEU A 109 16.69 6.01 -1.46
CA LEU A 109 17.49 5.46 -0.38
C LEU A 109 18.44 4.35 -0.87
N SER A 110 19.57 4.20 -0.19
CA SER A 110 20.47 3.08 -0.43
C SER A 110 19.80 1.76 -0.03
N HIS A 111 20.27 0.63 -0.55
CA HIS A 111 19.74 -0.69 -0.16
C HIS A 111 19.67 -0.88 1.37
N MET A 112 20.74 -0.46 2.07
CA MET A 112 20.82 -0.58 3.53
C MET A 112 19.82 0.33 4.25
N ASP A 113 19.61 1.55 3.76
CA ASP A 113 18.68 2.50 4.36
C ASP A 113 17.23 2.06 4.19
N VAL A 114 16.88 1.46 3.04
CA VAL A 114 15.55 0.87 2.82
C VAL A 114 15.33 -0.30 3.78
N ALA A 115 16.30 -1.22 3.89
CA ALA A 115 16.20 -2.36 4.80
C ALA A 115 16.03 -1.90 6.25
N ARG A 116 16.76 -0.85 6.65
CA ARG A 116 16.64 -0.22 7.97
C ARG A 116 15.26 0.39 8.19
N LEU A 117 14.78 1.18 7.24
CA LEU A 117 13.46 1.82 7.28
C LEU A 117 12.34 0.79 7.50
N ILE A 118 12.35 -0.30 6.72
CA ILE A 118 11.38 -1.40 6.84
C ILE A 118 11.49 -2.08 8.22
N ALA A 119 12.72 -2.36 8.68
CA ALA A 119 12.94 -3.02 9.96
C ALA A 119 12.49 -2.16 11.15
N GLU A 120 12.76 -0.85 11.13
CA GLU A 120 12.32 0.09 12.16
C GLU A 120 10.79 0.24 12.17
N ALA A 121 10.17 0.35 10.99
CA ALA A 121 8.72 0.35 10.84
C ALA A 121 8.05 -0.90 11.42
N PHE A 122 8.61 -2.08 11.17
CA PHE A 122 8.09 -3.34 11.72
C PHE A 122 8.31 -3.45 13.24
N LYS A 123 9.46 -2.99 13.76
CA LYS A 123 9.76 -3.01 15.20
C LYS A 123 8.90 -2.03 16.00
N ASN A 124 8.48 -0.93 15.40
CA ASN A 124 7.63 0.04 16.07
C ASN A 124 6.26 -0.57 16.39
N LYS A 125 5.94 -0.69 17.69
CA LYS A 125 4.69 -1.29 18.21
C LYS A 125 3.61 -0.25 18.55
N SER A 126 3.80 1.02 18.19
CA SER A 126 2.77 2.05 18.38
C SER A 126 1.53 1.81 17.52
N ASN A 127 1.65 0.96 16.50
CA ASN A 127 0.56 0.49 15.65
C ASN A 127 0.64 -1.05 15.56
N ASP A 128 -0.47 -1.73 15.31
CA ASP A 128 -0.55 -3.18 15.12
C ASP A 128 -0.21 -3.60 13.68
N ARG A 129 -0.36 -2.68 12.70
CA ARG A 129 0.05 -2.84 11.30
C ARG A 129 1.11 -1.83 10.83
N MET A 130 1.84 -2.18 9.78
CA MET A 130 2.61 -1.22 8.98
C MET A 130 1.99 -1.10 7.60
N GLU A 131 2.17 0.05 6.98
CA GLU A 131 1.66 0.38 5.65
C GLU A 131 2.82 0.43 4.66
N LEU A 132 2.64 -0.20 3.50
CA LEU A 132 3.54 -0.11 2.37
C LEU A 132 2.77 0.44 1.17
N LEU A 133 3.28 1.51 0.57
CA LEU A 133 2.86 1.89 -0.78
C LEU A 133 3.72 1.11 -1.77
N VAL A 134 3.08 0.30 -2.60
CA VAL A 134 3.75 -0.55 -3.57
C VAL A 134 3.19 -0.36 -4.97
N THR A 135 3.96 -0.80 -5.94
CA THR A 135 3.58 -0.86 -7.35
C THR A 135 4.12 -2.14 -7.98
N GLU A 136 3.61 -2.50 -9.15
CA GLU A 136 4.20 -3.54 -9.98
C GLU A 136 5.36 -2.97 -10.79
N TRP A 137 6.42 -3.77 -10.97
CA TRP A 137 7.52 -3.37 -11.82
C TRP A 137 7.06 -3.25 -13.28
N SER A 138 7.28 -2.09 -13.89
CA SER A 138 7.08 -1.86 -15.33
C SER A 138 8.22 -1.02 -15.91
N ASP A 139 8.48 -1.11 -17.21
CA ASP A 139 9.49 -0.25 -17.84
C ASP A 139 9.07 1.23 -17.75
N THR A 140 7.76 1.50 -17.82
CA THR A 140 7.16 2.82 -17.58
C THR A 140 7.47 3.36 -16.18
N LEU A 141 7.48 2.51 -15.15
CA LEU A 141 7.78 2.90 -13.77
C LEU A 141 9.16 3.55 -13.66
N LEU A 142 10.15 2.97 -14.33
CA LEU A 142 11.51 3.50 -14.31
C LEU A 142 11.57 4.86 -14.98
N ASP A 143 10.86 5.06 -16.07
CA ASP A 143 10.87 6.33 -16.79
C ASP A 143 10.15 7.43 -15.99
N THR A 144 9.00 7.12 -15.38
CA THR A 144 8.30 8.06 -14.50
C THR A 144 9.14 8.45 -13.28
N ILE A 145 9.73 7.48 -12.59
CA ILE A 145 10.53 7.77 -11.38
C ILE A 145 11.85 8.49 -11.72
N LYS A 146 12.44 8.22 -12.89
CA LYS A 146 13.63 8.96 -13.38
C LYS A 146 13.30 10.43 -13.68
N VAL A 147 12.11 10.69 -14.26
CA VAL A 147 11.71 12.03 -14.73
C VAL A 147 11.26 12.93 -13.57
N ASP A 148 10.45 12.42 -12.65
CA ASP A 148 9.80 13.27 -11.63
C ASP A 148 10.56 13.37 -10.30
N ILE A 149 11.39 12.38 -9.94
CA ILE A 149 12.04 12.31 -8.61
C ILE A 149 13.54 12.65 -8.69
N GLY A 150 14.07 12.96 -9.89
CA GLY A 150 15.47 13.35 -10.09
C GLY A 150 16.49 12.30 -9.62
N LEU A 151 16.08 11.03 -9.56
CA LEU A 151 16.80 9.95 -8.88
C LEU A 151 18.02 9.42 -9.64
N LEU A 152 18.14 9.77 -10.92
CA LEU A 152 19.27 9.44 -11.77
C LEU A 152 19.76 10.75 -12.42
N LYS A 153 20.63 11.47 -11.72
CA LYS A 153 21.55 12.38 -12.41
C LYS A 153 22.50 11.51 -13.23
N VAL A 154 22.28 11.46 -14.55
CA VAL A 154 23.32 11.09 -15.52
C VAL A 154 24.51 12.02 -15.39
#